data_AF-A0A534VQ01-F1
#
_entry.id   AF-A0A534VQ01-F1
#
_cell.length_a   1.000
_cell.length_b   1.000
_cell.length_c   1.000
_cell.angle_alpha   90.00
_cell.angle_beta   90.00
_cell.angle_gamma   90.00
#
_symmetry.space_group_name_H-M   'P 1'
#
loop_
_entity.id
_entity.type
_entity.pdbx_description
1 polymer ?
#
loop_
_entity_poly.entity_id
_entity_poly.type
_entity_poly.pdbx_seq_one_letter_code
_entity_poly.pdbx_strand_id
1 'polypeptide(L)'
;MPPDPSRPIVAAIDMGYGHLRAAAPLADALGVPMLRMDLPPLGDARDAWFWRRTRAVYEPLTRWSQIGLVGAPLRALLGRITAIPEGGVDLSAPTAGTRWMERAARGGAGRALAEHLRRTRAPLLSTFYAAPILAELHGAERLHCVVTDADVNRVWAPPDPARSRIRYYVPSEPALRRIESYGVAPERIRLTGFPLPHELVGGRKMTPLKANLAARLGRLDPGRTVAHLAAAELGAVPRDESPALITFAIGGAGAQAAIATKLLRALARPLRAGR
;
A
#
# COMPACT_ATOMS: atom_id res chain seq x y z
N MET A 1 -16.59 22.06 -15.59
CA MET A 1 -16.43 22.89 -14.39
C MET A 1 -14.96 22.83 -13.97
N PRO A 2 -14.23 23.94 -13.83
CA PRO A 2 -12.86 23.88 -13.30
C PRO A 2 -12.88 23.26 -11.89
N PRO A 3 -11.87 22.48 -11.50
CA PRO A 3 -11.84 21.86 -10.18
C PRO A 3 -11.77 22.94 -9.10
N ASP A 4 -12.63 22.79 -8.09
CA ASP A 4 -12.60 23.60 -6.88
C ASP A 4 -11.24 23.41 -6.18
N PRO A 5 -10.46 24.48 -5.95
CA PRO A 5 -9.11 24.40 -5.35
C PRO A 5 -9.11 23.87 -3.91
N SER A 6 -10.29 23.69 -3.30
CA SER A 6 -10.47 23.03 -1.99
C SER A 6 -10.60 21.51 -2.08
N ARG A 7 -11.03 20.97 -3.24
CA ARG A 7 -11.28 19.52 -3.40
C ARG A 7 -9.99 18.79 -3.79
N PRO A 8 -9.60 17.74 -3.05
CA PRO A 8 -8.39 16.98 -3.36
C PRO A 8 -8.53 16.17 -4.65
N ILE A 9 -7.42 15.98 -5.34
CA ILE A 9 -7.27 14.99 -6.39
C ILE A 9 -6.85 13.68 -5.74
N VAL A 10 -7.72 12.67 -5.81
CA VAL A 10 -7.38 11.30 -5.38
C VAL A 10 -6.77 10.55 -6.56
N ALA A 11 -5.50 10.17 -6.44
CA ALA A 11 -4.76 9.50 -7.51
C ALA A 11 -4.26 8.12 -7.09
N ALA A 12 -4.28 7.20 -8.05
CA ALA A 12 -3.67 5.88 -7.91
C ALA A 12 -3.11 5.41 -9.27
N ILE A 13 -2.60 4.19 -9.31
CA ILE A 13 -2.14 3.56 -10.54
C ILE A 13 -2.52 2.07 -10.53
N ASP A 14 -2.73 1.50 -11.72
CA ASP A 14 -2.86 0.06 -11.88
C ASP A 14 -1.48 -0.61 -12.03
N MET A 15 -0.82 -0.80 -10.88
CA MET A 15 0.40 -1.60 -10.72
C MET A 15 0.10 -2.86 -9.88
N GLY A 16 -1.14 -3.37 -10.02
CA GLY A 16 -1.77 -4.28 -9.07
C GLY A 16 -2.88 -3.56 -8.28
N TYR A 17 -3.91 -4.30 -7.87
CA TYR A 17 -5.10 -3.72 -7.23
C TYR A 17 -4.85 -3.11 -5.84
N GLY A 18 -3.66 -3.27 -5.25
CA GLY A 18 -3.33 -2.76 -3.92
C GLY A 18 -3.53 -1.24 -3.78
N HIS A 19 -3.05 -0.47 -4.77
CA HIS A 19 -3.18 0.99 -4.77
C HIS A 19 -4.60 1.46 -5.10
N LEU A 20 -5.25 0.81 -6.07
CA LEU A 20 -6.64 1.10 -6.46
C LEU A 20 -7.61 0.82 -5.31
N ARG A 21 -7.46 -0.33 -4.63
CA ARG A 21 -8.23 -0.74 -3.44
C ARG A 21 -8.19 0.30 -2.33
N ALA A 22 -7.03 0.90 -2.11
CA ALA A 22 -6.86 1.91 -1.07
C ALA A 22 -7.43 3.28 -1.49
N ALA A 23 -7.39 3.60 -2.79
CA ALA A 23 -7.81 4.91 -3.28
C ALA A 23 -9.32 5.01 -3.44
N ALA A 24 -10.00 3.94 -3.86
CA ALA A 24 -11.46 3.91 -4.00
C ALA A 24 -12.22 4.40 -2.74
N PRO A 25 -11.99 3.84 -1.53
CA PRO A 25 -12.72 4.30 -0.34
C PRO A 25 -12.38 5.74 0.06
N LEU A 26 -11.19 6.23 -0.27
CA LEU A 26 -10.82 7.63 -0.03
C LEU A 26 -11.56 8.56 -1.00
N ALA A 27 -11.64 8.19 -2.28
CA ALA A 27 -12.37 8.92 -3.30
C ALA A 27 -13.87 9.02 -2.95
N ASP A 28 -14.47 7.90 -2.57
CA ASP A 28 -15.87 7.82 -2.14
C ASP A 28 -16.13 8.69 -0.90
N ALA A 29 -15.28 8.60 0.13
CA ALA A 29 -15.41 9.40 1.35
C ALA A 29 -15.28 10.91 1.10
N LEU A 30 -14.52 11.31 0.08
CA LEU A 30 -14.31 12.71 -0.30
C LEU A 30 -15.30 13.20 -1.38
N GLY A 31 -16.12 12.30 -1.93
CA GLY A 31 -17.08 12.60 -3.00
C GLY A 31 -16.41 13.08 -4.29
N VAL A 32 -15.21 12.60 -4.59
CA VAL A 32 -14.41 12.97 -5.78
C VAL A 32 -14.09 11.72 -6.59
N PRO A 33 -13.89 11.82 -7.92
CA PRO A 33 -13.47 10.66 -8.70
C PRO A 33 -12.05 10.23 -8.33
N MET A 34 -11.81 8.92 -8.31
CA MET A 34 -10.45 8.37 -8.32
C MET A 34 -9.87 8.51 -9.73
N LEU A 35 -8.72 9.17 -9.84
CA LEU A 35 -8.00 9.34 -11.10
C LEU A 35 -6.78 8.41 -11.17
N ARG A 36 -6.43 8.01 -12.38
CA ARG A 36 -5.21 7.27 -12.65
C ARG A 36 -4.09 8.23 -13.03
N MET A 37 -2.95 8.15 -12.34
CA MET A 37 -1.82 9.06 -12.59
C MET A 37 -1.18 8.88 -13.96
N ASP A 38 -1.39 7.73 -14.60
CA ASP A 38 -0.85 7.36 -15.90
C ASP A 38 -1.80 7.68 -17.06
N LEU A 39 -2.97 8.28 -16.79
CA LEU A 39 -3.98 8.63 -17.79
C LEU A 39 -4.39 10.11 -17.68
N PRO A 40 -4.93 10.71 -18.76
CA PRO A 40 -5.50 12.05 -18.68
C PRO A 40 -6.60 12.12 -17.59
N PRO A 41 -6.71 13.24 -16.85
CA PRO A 41 -5.99 14.51 -17.04
C PRO A 41 -4.67 14.62 -16.25
N LEU A 42 -4.25 13.56 -15.54
CA LEU A 42 -3.06 13.57 -14.67
C LEU A 42 -1.80 13.13 -15.41
N GLY A 43 -1.88 12.13 -16.25
CA GLY A 43 -0.80 11.63 -17.08
C GLY A 43 -1.01 11.92 -18.56
N ASP A 44 0.07 11.84 -19.33
CA ASP A 44 0.05 11.91 -20.79
C ASP A 44 0.48 10.57 -21.43
N ALA A 45 0.68 10.54 -22.74
CA ALA A 45 1.14 9.35 -23.46
C ALA A 45 2.52 8.87 -23.00
N ARG A 46 3.41 9.78 -22.55
CA ARG A 46 4.73 9.44 -22.01
C ARG A 46 4.58 8.74 -20.66
N ASP A 47 3.73 9.26 -19.78
CA ASP A 47 3.45 8.64 -18.49
C ASP A 47 2.84 7.24 -18.66
N ALA A 48 1.83 7.11 -19.53
CA ALA A 48 1.22 5.83 -19.85
C ALA A 48 2.25 4.82 -20.38
N TRP A 49 3.13 5.25 -21.29
CA TRP A 49 4.19 4.38 -21.82
C TRP A 49 5.20 3.99 -20.73
N PHE A 50 5.66 4.94 -19.92
CA PHE A 50 6.63 4.70 -18.86
C PHE A 50 6.13 3.68 -17.83
N TRP A 51 4.89 3.84 -17.36
CA TRP A 51 4.30 2.94 -16.37
C TRP A 51 3.98 1.57 -16.95
N ARG A 52 3.49 1.49 -18.19
CA ARG A 52 3.32 0.20 -18.90
C ARG A 52 4.63 -0.56 -19.02
N ARG A 53 5.74 0.11 -19.38
CA ARG A 53 7.06 -0.52 -19.45
C ARG A 53 7.56 -0.97 -18.09
N THR A 54 7.37 -0.14 -17.06
CA THR A 54 7.73 -0.48 -15.68
C THR A 54 6.97 -1.71 -15.19
N ARG A 55 5.65 -1.75 -15.43
CA ARG A 55 4.78 -2.88 -15.11
C ARG A 55 5.21 -4.17 -15.82
N ALA A 56 5.51 -4.08 -17.12
CA ALA A 56 5.94 -5.22 -17.91
C ALA A 56 7.27 -5.84 -17.43
N VAL A 57 8.14 -5.06 -16.79
CA VAL A 57 9.38 -5.55 -16.17
C VAL A 57 9.11 -6.07 -14.75
N TYR A 58 8.27 -5.39 -13.99
CA TYR A 58 7.98 -5.71 -12.60
C TYR A 58 7.15 -7.00 -12.44
N GLU A 59 6.06 -7.17 -13.20
CA GLU A 59 5.14 -8.31 -13.03
C GLU A 59 5.82 -9.68 -13.21
N PRO A 60 6.68 -9.91 -14.22
CA PRO A 60 7.42 -11.16 -14.37
C PRO A 60 8.43 -11.39 -13.25
N LEU A 61 9.15 -10.35 -12.83
CA LEU A 61 10.14 -10.44 -11.74
C LEU A 61 9.47 -10.79 -10.41
N THR A 62 8.29 -10.22 -10.12
CA THR A 62 7.49 -10.56 -8.95
C THR A 62 6.90 -11.96 -9.04
N ARG A 63 6.47 -12.41 -10.23
CA ARG A 63 6.04 -13.80 -10.43
C ARG A 63 7.18 -14.78 -10.21
N TRP A 64 8.38 -14.49 -10.73
CA TRP A 64 9.54 -15.38 -10.64
C TRP A 64 10.21 -15.42 -9.28
N SER A 65 10.24 -14.30 -8.54
CA SER A 65 10.77 -14.25 -7.17
C SER A 65 9.96 -15.10 -6.18
N GLN A 66 8.71 -15.41 -6.52
CA GLN A 66 7.78 -16.18 -5.69
C GLN A 66 7.66 -17.66 -6.10
N ILE A 67 8.24 -18.07 -7.25
CA ILE A 67 8.40 -19.49 -7.59
C ILE A 67 9.55 -20.00 -6.71
N GLY A 68 9.28 -20.92 -5.78
CA GLY A 68 10.26 -21.47 -4.82
C GLY A 68 11.50 -22.19 -5.40
N LEU A 69 11.76 -22.07 -6.71
CA LEU A 69 12.94 -22.55 -7.44
C LEU A 69 14.05 -21.50 -7.55
N VAL A 70 13.99 -20.41 -6.78
CA VAL A 70 15.07 -19.42 -6.78
C VAL A 70 16.32 -20.00 -6.11
N GLY A 71 17.45 -20.11 -6.82
CA GLY A 71 18.72 -20.54 -6.20
C GLY A 71 19.15 -19.64 -5.04
N ALA A 72 19.95 -20.18 -4.11
CA ALA A 72 20.48 -19.44 -2.96
C ALA A 72 21.08 -18.05 -3.26
N PRO A 73 21.79 -17.81 -4.39
CA PRO A 73 22.36 -16.49 -4.70
C PRO A 73 21.30 -15.43 -5.00
N LEU A 74 20.23 -15.79 -5.72
CA LEU A 74 19.17 -14.86 -6.11
C LEU A 74 18.22 -14.56 -4.94
N ARG A 75 18.04 -15.53 -4.01
CA ARG A 75 17.38 -15.26 -2.71
C ARG A 75 18.16 -14.25 -1.87
N ALA A 76 19.49 -14.34 -1.84
CA ALA A 76 20.33 -13.37 -1.14
C ALA A 76 20.27 -11.97 -1.78
N LEU A 77 20.18 -11.89 -3.11
CA LEU A 77 20.02 -10.64 -3.84
C LEU A 77 18.65 -9.99 -3.59
N LEU A 78 17.57 -10.77 -3.71
CA LEU A 78 16.22 -10.32 -3.37
C LEU A 78 16.16 -9.90 -1.91
N GLY A 79 16.70 -10.71 -1.00
CA GLY A 79 16.82 -10.41 0.42
C GLY A 79 17.63 -9.16 0.74
N ARG A 80 18.59 -8.75 -0.11
CA ARG A 80 19.30 -7.46 -0.01
C ARG A 80 18.49 -6.28 -0.55
N ILE A 81 17.73 -6.49 -1.62
CA ILE A 81 16.86 -5.45 -2.23
C ILE A 81 15.61 -5.20 -1.37
N THR A 82 15.11 -6.25 -0.72
CA THR A 82 13.99 -6.24 0.23
C THR A 82 14.48 -6.31 1.68
N ALA A 83 15.77 -6.14 1.95
CA ALA A 83 16.29 -6.11 3.31
C ALA A 83 15.63 -4.92 4.00
N ILE A 84 14.87 -5.23 5.05
CA ILE A 84 14.32 -4.23 5.97
C ILE A 84 15.22 -4.31 7.21
N PRO A 85 16.17 -3.38 7.38
CA PRO A 85 16.98 -3.35 8.59
C PRO A 85 16.08 -3.10 9.80
N GLU A 86 16.51 -3.60 10.97
CA GLU A 86 15.82 -3.37 12.23
C GLU A 86 15.66 -1.86 12.53
N GLY A 87 14.73 -1.51 13.42
CA GLY A 87 14.51 -0.12 13.83
C GLY A 87 15.75 0.55 14.42
N GLY A 88 15.90 1.86 14.22
CA GLY A 88 16.94 2.67 14.86
C GLY A 88 18.18 2.98 14.01
N VAL A 89 18.25 2.47 12.78
CA VAL A 89 19.31 2.80 11.81
C VAL A 89 18.84 3.89 10.87
N ASP A 90 19.66 4.92 10.64
CA ASP A 90 19.42 5.90 9.58
C ASP A 90 19.60 5.25 8.20
N LEU A 91 18.52 5.23 7.43
CA LEU A 91 18.43 4.69 6.07
C LEU A 91 18.05 5.79 5.07
N SER A 92 18.28 7.05 5.41
CA SER A 92 17.99 8.22 4.57
C SER A 92 18.80 8.27 3.27
N ALA A 93 19.94 7.57 3.20
CA ALA A 93 20.81 7.59 2.03
C ALA A 93 20.09 7.15 0.73
N PRO A 94 20.38 7.79 -0.42
CA PRO A 94 19.79 7.40 -1.70
C PRO A 94 20.15 5.97 -2.11
N THR A 95 19.16 5.23 -2.62
CA THR A 95 19.31 3.87 -3.16
C THR A 95 19.23 3.86 -4.68
N ALA A 96 19.47 2.70 -5.31
CA ALA A 96 19.23 2.54 -6.74
C ALA A 96 17.78 2.87 -7.14
N GLY A 97 16.80 2.56 -6.27
CA GLY A 97 15.40 2.88 -6.47
C GLY A 97 15.11 4.38 -6.44
N THR A 98 15.65 5.11 -5.47
CA THR A 98 15.45 6.58 -5.40
C THR A 98 16.17 7.30 -6.54
N ARG A 99 17.39 6.86 -6.92
CA ARG A 99 18.09 7.37 -8.11
C ARG A 99 17.38 7.03 -9.41
N TRP A 100 16.65 5.92 -9.48
CA TRP A 100 15.80 5.60 -10.62
C TRP A 100 14.62 6.58 -10.71
N MET A 101 13.97 6.92 -9.59
CA MET A 101 12.91 7.92 -9.54
C MET A 101 13.38 9.30 -10.05
N GLU A 102 14.57 9.75 -9.64
CA GLU A 102 15.14 11.01 -10.16
C GLU A 102 15.38 10.97 -11.67
N ARG A 103 15.94 9.87 -12.18
CA ARG A 103 16.16 9.68 -13.62
C ARG A 103 14.84 9.65 -14.39
N ALA A 104 13.82 8.98 -13.85
CA ALA A 104 12.48 8.95 -14.41
C ALA A 104 11.88 10.37 -14.49
N ALA A 105 12.00 11.16 -13.42
CA ALA A 105 11.57 12.56 -13.39
C ALA A 105 12.31 13.42 -14.44
N ARG A 106 13.64 13.29 -14.55
CA ARG A 106 14.43 13.97 -15.60
C ARG A 106 14.02 13.55 -17.01
N GLY A 107 13.59 12.31 -17.19
CA GLY A 107 13.00 11.78 -18.44
C GLY A 107 11.57 12.26 -18.71
N GLY A 108 10.97 13.03 -17.80
CA GLY A 108 9.65 13.64 -17.95
C GLY A 108 8.49 12.88 -17.30
N ALA A 109 8.74 11.76 -16.62
CA ALA A 109 7.68 11.05 -15.88
C ALA A 109 7.11 11.94 -14.77
N GLY A 110 5.78 11.98 -14.65
CA GLY A 110 5.04 12.77 -13.67
C GLY A 110 5.02 14.29 -13.94
N ARG A 111 5.53 14.74 -15.09
CA ARG A 111 5.50 16.17 -15.46
C ARG A 111 4.06 16.66 -15.67
N ALA A 112 3.25 15.89 -16.41
CA ALA A 112 1.85 16.21 -16.64
C ALA A 112 1.06 16.29 -15.32
N LEU A 113 1.36 15.40 -14.37
CA LEU A 113 0.76 15.39 -13.03
C LEU A 113 1.09 16.70 -12.29
N ALA A 114 2.36 17.07 -12.25
CA ALA A 114 2.81 18.29 -11.57
C ALA A 114 2.21 19.56 -12.19
N GLU A 115 2.16 19.64 -13.53
CA GLU A 115 1.55 20.73 -14.27
C GLU A 115 0.04 20.83 -14.01
N HIS A 116 -0.66 19.68 -13.95
CA HIS A 116 -2.06 19.63 -13.57
C HIS A 116 -2.27 20.18 -12.15
N LEU A 117 -1.50 19.70 -11.17
CA LEU A 117 -1.61 20.15 -9.76
C LEU A 117 -1.33 21.65 -9.60
N ARG A 118 -0.33 22.20 -10.28
CA ARG A 118 -0.04 23.65 -10.23
C ARG A 118 -1.15 24.48 -10.84
N ARG A 119 -1.70 24.05 -11.98
CA ARG A 119 -2.78 24.76 -12.69
C ARG A 119 -4.08 24.78 -11.88
N THR A 120 -4.43 23.68 -11.25
CA THR A 120 -5.67 23.56 -10.45
C THR A 120 -5.49 24.05 -9.01
N ARG A 121 -4.25 24.10 -8.53
CA ARG A 121 -3.87 24.31 -7.13
C ARG A 121 -4.47 23.28 -6.16
N ALA A 122 -5.04 22.19 -6.66
CA ALA A 122 -5.67 21.17 -5.83
C ALA A 122 -4.61 20.34 -5.08
N PRO A 123 -4.87 19.94 -3.82
CA PRO A 123 -3.99 19.03 -3.11
C PRO A 123 -4.06 17.62 -3.74
N LEU A 124 -2.92 16.94 -3.82
CA LEU A 124 -2.84 15.55 -4.27
C LEU A 124 -2.96 14.61 -3.06
N LEU A 125 -3.88 13.65 -3.09
CA LEU A 125 -3.90 12.49 -2.20
C LEU A 125 -3.66 11.22 -3.02
N SER A 126 -2.47 10.64 -2.91
CA SER A 126 -2.09 9.44 -3.68
C SER A 126 -1.93 8.21 -2.78
N THR A 127 -2.35 7.04 -3.27
CA THR A 127 -2.07 5.73 -2.64
C THR A 127 -0.87 5.01 -3.25
N PHE A 128 -0.18 5.66 -4.19
CA PHE A 128 1.05 5.20 -4.81
C PHE A 128 2.16 6.24 -4.62
N TYR A 129 3.24 5.85 -3.97
CA TYR A 129 4.34 6.74 -3.54
C TYR A 129 4.99 7.53 -4.67
N ALA A 130 5.04 6.97 -5.88
CA ALA A 130 5.74 7.61 -6.99
C ALA A 130 5.03 8.88 -7.47
N ALA A 131 3.70 8.97 -7.34
CA ALA A 131 2.95 10.16 -7.75
C ALA A 131 3.38 11.43 -6.99
N PRO A 132 3.34 11.48 -5.64
CA PRO A 132 3.79 12.66 -4.90
C PRO A 132 5.30 12.89 -5.07
N ILE A 133 6.13 11.85 -5.16
CA ILE A 133 7.58 12.04 -5.36
C ILE A 133 7.89 12.66 -6.73
N LEU A 134 7.31 12.15 -7.82
CA LEU A 134 7.51 12.75 -9.15
C LEU A 134 6.94 14.16 -9.21
N ALA A 135 5.77 14.38 -8.61
CA ALA A 135 5.17 15.71 -8.54
C ALA A 135 6.07 16.72 -7.80
N GLU A 136 6.66 16.33 -6.67
CA GLU A 136 7.62 17.14 -5.90
C GLU A 136 8.88 17.44 -6.70
N LEU A 137 9.45 16.44 -7.39
CA LEU A 137 10.63 16.60 -8.24
C LEU A 137 10.40 17.57 -9.41
N HIS A 138 9.14 17.74 -9.83
CA HIS A 138 8.71 18.75 -10.82
C HIS A 138 8.19 20.04 -10.18
N GLY A 139 8.36 20.24 -8.87
CA GLY A 139 8.04 21.47 -8.15
C GLY A 139 6.56 21.67 -7.84
N ALA A 140 5.75 20.61 -7.76
CA ALA A 140 4.39 20.71 -7.22
C ALA A 140 4.41 20.68 -5.68
N GLU A 141 3.36 21.23 -5.08
CA GLU A 141 3.18 21.31 -3.63
C GLU A 141 1.84 20.69 -3.20
N ARG A 142 1.55 20.70 -1.89
CA ARG A 142 0.31 20.12 -1.30
C ARG A 142 0.16 18.63 -1.63
N LEU A 143 1.21 17.87 -1.35
CA LEU A 143 1.36 16.46 -1.72
C LEU A 143 1.13 15.56 -0.51
N HIS A 144 0.25 14.57 -0.67
CA HIS A 144 -0.15 13.63 0.37
C HIS A 144 0.01 12.20 -0.15
N CYS A 145 0.71 11.36 0.62
CA CYS A 145 0.98 9.96 0.31
C CYS A 145 0.36 9.05 1.37
N VAL A 146 -0.62 8.24 0.98
CA VAL A 146 -1.13 7.15 1.81
C VAL A 146 -0.28 5.92 1.55
N VAL A 147 0.37 5.45 2.61
CA VAL A 147 1.18 4.24 2.58
C VAL A 147 0.25 3.04 2.62
N THR A 148 0.41 2.14 1.65
CA THR A 148 -0.50 0.99 1.43
C THR A 148 0.12 -0.35 1.82
N ASP A 149 1.29 -0.32 2.45
CA ASP A 149 2.04 -1.50 2.90
C ASP A 149 2.50 -1.36 4.35
N ALA A 150 2.66 -2.47 5.05
CA ALA A 150 3.28 -2.53 6.37
C ALA A 150 4.81 -2.53 6.26
N ASP A 151 5.34 -3.14 5.19
CA ASP A 151 6.76 -3.27 4.90
C ASP A 151 7.17 -2.29 3.81
N VAL A 152 7.39 -1.04 4.23
CA VAL A 152 7.67 0.07 3.32
C VAL A 152 9.11 0.00 2.86
N ASN A 153 9.36 0.06 1.55
CA ASN A 153 10.71 0.14 1.00
C ASN A 153 11.22 1.60 0.97
N ARG A 154 12.54 1.81 1.06
CA ARG A 154 13.18 3.14 0.97
C ARG A 154 12.74 3.99 -0.24
N VAL A 155 12.39 3.37 -1.37
CA VAL A 155 11.92 4.07 -2.57
C VAL A 155 10.61 4.85 -2.37
N TRP A 156 9.86 4.57 -1.29
CA TRP A 156 8.62 5.27 -0.95
C TRP A 156 8.86 6.64 -0.34
N ALA A 157 10.08 6.91 0.15
CA ALA A 157 10.52 8.24 0.54
C ALA A 157 11.32 8.89 -0.61
N PRO A 158 11.30 10.22 -0.74
CA PRO A 158 11.95 10.89 -1.85
C PRO A 158 13.48 10.78 -1.74
N PRO A 159 14.20 11.10 -2.83
CA PRO A 159 15.66 11.07 -2.84
C PRO A 159 16.29 11.96 -1.77
N ASP A 160 15.71 13.15 -1.53
CA ASP A 160 16.08 14.07 -0.45
C ASP A 160 14.91 14.20 0.55
N PRO A 161 14.82 13.29 1.52
CA PRO A 161 13.69 13.17 2.44
C PRO A 161 13.62 14.32 3.45
N ALA A 162 14.77 14.86 3.87
CA ALA A 162 14.86 15.95 4.83
C ALA A 162 14.29 17.27 4.28
N ARG A 163 14.36 17.46 2.95
CA ARG A 163 13.80 18.66 2.27
C ARG A 163 12.40 18.47 1.73
N SER A 164 11.87 17.25 1.77
CA SER A 164 10.54 16.94 1.24
C SER A 164 9.43 17.58 2.05
N ARG A 165 8.38 18.01 1.35
CA ARG A 165 7.15 18.56 1.93
C ARG A 165 5.99 17.56 1.88
N ILE A 166 6.19 16.38 1.31
CA ILE A 166 5.17 15.33 1.22
C ILE A 166 4.70 14.95 2.63
N ARG A 167 3.38 14.87 2.83
CA ARG A 167 2.78 14.35 4.06
C ARG A 167 2.42 12.89 3.88
N TYR A 168 2.85 12.03 4.81
CA TYR A 168 2.62 10.60 4.80
C TYR A 168 1.53 10.20 5.78
N TYR A 169 0.68 9.27 5.36
CA TYR A 169 -0.38 8.67 6.15
C TYR A 169 -0.11 7.17 6.20
N VAL A 170 0.31 6.67 7.36
CA VAL A 170 0.85 5.32 7.51
C VAL A 170 -0.16 4.37 8.16
N PRO A 171 -0.16 3.07 7.79
CA PRO A 171 -1.17 2.14 8.26
C PRO A 171 -0.88 1.56 9.65
N SER A 172 0.37 1.65 10.13
CA SER A 172 0.82 1.02 11.37
C SER A 172 2.09 1.68 11.91
N GLU A 173 2.40 1.44 13.19
CA GLU A 173 3.63 1.94 13.83
C GLU A 173 4.92 1.38 13.19
N PRO A 174 4.99 0.10 12.75
CA PRO A 174 6.12 -0.37 11.97
C PRO A 174 6.39 0.45 10.70
N ALA A 175 5.33 0.76 9.93
CA ALA A 175 5.43 1.57 8.71
C ALA A 175 5.82 3.02 9.03
N LEU A 176 5.31 3.58 10.12
CA LEU A 176 5.72 4.88 10.65
C LEU A 176 7.23 4.92 10.90
N ARG A 177 7.74 3.98 11.71
CA ARG A 177 9.17 3.88 12.04
C ARG A 177 10.03 3.69 10.79
N ARG A 178 9.52 3.01 9.76
CA ARG A 178 10.26 2.86 8.49
C ARG A 178 10.36 4.19 7.73
N ILE A 179 9.25 4.88 7.53
CA ILE A 179 9.27 6.19 6.85
C ILE A 179 10.18 7.19 7.60
N GLU A 180 10.14 7.19 8.94
CA GLU A 180 11.06 8.00 9.77
C GLU A 180 12.52 7.59 9.54
N SER A 181 12.83 6.29 9.54
CA SER A 181 14.19 5.80 9.28
C SER A 181 14.71 6.20 7.89
N TYR A 182 13.82 6.52 6.95
CA TYR A 182 14.20 7.03 5.63
C TYR A 182 14.45 8.53 5.62
N GLY A 183 14.50 9.20 6.77
CA GLY A 183 14.82 10.62 6.91
C GLY A 183 13.64 11.56 6.68
N VAL A 184 12.40 11.04 6.59
CA VAL A 184 11.20 11.89 6.51
C VAL A 184 10.93 12.47 7.90
N ALA A 185 10.74 13.79 7.95
CA ALA A 185 10.55 14.50 9.22
C ALA A 185 9.28 14.01 9.95
N PRO A 186 9.32 13.73 11.27
CA PRO A 186 8.19 13.18 12.02
C PRO A 186 6.89 13.98 11.90
N GLU A 187 6.96 15.31 11.83
CA GLU A 187 5.79 16.19 11.66
C GLU A 187 5.07 16.02 10.31
N ARG A 188 5.72 15.35 9.36
CA ARG A 188 5.15 15.01 8.05
C ARG A 188 4.44 13.66 8.05
N ILE A 189 4.50 12.88 9.13
CA ILE A 189 3.99 11.51 9.17
C ILE A 189 2.79 11.46 10.13
N ARG A 190 1.71 10.80 9.72
CA ARG A 190 0.53 10.59 10.56
C ARG A 190 0.12 9.12 10.52
N LEU A 191 -0.02 8.51 11.69
CA LEU A 191 -0.62 7.19 11.82
C LEU A 191 -2.14 7.31 11.61
N THR A 192 -2.67 6.64 10.58
CA THR A 192 -4.12 6.71 10.26
C THR A 192 -4.77 5.34 10.10
N GLY A 193 -3.99 4.27 9.97
CA GLY A 193 -4.51 2.97 9.55
C GLY A 193 -4.67 2.86 8.04
N PHE A 194 -5.05 1.67 7.58
CA PHE A 194 -5.27 1.39 6.17
C PHE A 194 -6.68 1.85 5.75
N PRO A 195 -6.85 2.53 4.60
CA PRO A 195 -8.16 2.99 4.15
C PRO A 195 -9.02 1.82 3.69
N LEU A 196 -9.96 1.39 4.52
CA LEU A 196 -10.94 0.37 4.20
C LEU A 196 -12.30 1.01 3.87
N PRO A 197 -13.08 0.44 2.93
CA PRO A 197 -14.43 0.87 2.63
C PRO A 197 -15.34 0.90 3.86
N HIS A 198 -16.16 1.95 3.97
CA HIS A 198 -17.13 2.10 5.06
C HIS A 198 -18.14 0.95 5.11
N GLU A 199 -18.48 0.34 3.98
CA GLU A 199 -19.32 -0.86 3.91
C GLU A 199 -18.70 -2.06 4.63
N LEU A 200 -17.37 -2.17 4.66
CA LEU A 200 -16.66 -3.26 5.34
C LEU A 200 -16.46 -2.98 6.82
N VAL A 201 -16.21 -1.70 7.16
CA VAL A 201 -15.88 -1.33 8.54
C VAL A 201 -17.07 -0.82 9.35
N GLY A 202 -18.12 -0.32 8.70
CA GLY A 202 -19.29 0.34 9.29
C GLY A 202 -19.03 1.78 9.73
N GLY A 203 -18.29 2.51 8.88
CA GLY A 203 -17.93 3.90 9.11
C GLY A 203 -17.17 4.13 10.43
N ARG A 204 -17.33 5.33 11.01
CA ARG A 204 -16.60 5.74 12.22
C ARG A 204 -16.91 4.92 13.47
N LYS A 205 -18.09 4.30 13.55
CA LYS A 205 -18.49 3.47 14.70
C LYS A 205 -17.83 2.09 14.67
N MET A 206 -17.33 1.66 13.50
CA MET A 206 -16.61 0.41 13.32
C MET A 206 -17.40 -0.85 13.73
N THR A 207 -18.73 -0.75 13.88
CA THR A 207 -19.57 -1.79 14.47
C THR A 207 -19.44 -3.17 13.79
N PRO A 208 -19.63 -3.31 12.46
CA PRO A 208 -19.46 -4.59 11.78
C PRO A 208 -18.00 -5.05 11.79
N LEU A 209 -17.00 -4.16 11.76
CA LEU A 209 -15.60 -4.55 11.91
C LEU A 209 -15.35 -5.20 13.28
N LYS A 210 -15.78 -4.54 14.36
CA LYS A 210 -15.61 -5.05 15.73
C LYS A 210 -16.34 -6.37 15.92
N ALA A 211 -17.59 -6.48 15.46
CA ALA A 211 -18.35 -7.71 15.51
C ALA A 211 -17.68 -8.86 14.74
N ASN A 212 -17.24 -8.61 13.50
CA ASN A 212 -16.56 -9.61 12.68
C ASN A 212 -15.20 -10.03 13.26
N LEU A 213 -14.44 -9.09 13.84
CA LEU A 213 -13.17 -9.41 14.49
C LEU A 213 -13.40 -10.25 15.76
N ALA A 214 -14.34 -9.86 16.61
CA ALA A 214 -14.69 -10.64 17.80
C ALA A 214 -15.12 -12.08 17.43
N ALA A 215 -16.00 -12.24 16.45
CA ALA A 215 -16.42 -13.56 15.99
C ALA A 215 -15.25 -14.42 15.45
N ARG A 216 -14.28 -13.80 14.75
CA ARG A 216 -13.08 -14.49 14.27
C ARG A 216 -12.18 -14.91 15.43
N LEU A 217 -11.93 -14.02 16.39
CA LEU A 217 -11.11 -14.33 17.57
C LEU A 217 -11.77 -15.43 18.43
N GLY A 218 -13.09 -15.42 18.56
CA GLY A 218 -13.84 -16.47 19.26
C GLY A 218 -13.59 -17.88 18.73
N ARG A 219 -13.32 -18.01 17.42
CA ARG A 219 -13.01 -19.27 16.71
C ARG A 219 -11.52 -19.57 16.59
N LEU A 220 -10.72 -18.55 16.27
CA LEU A 220 -9.33 -18.71 15.81
C LEU A 220 -8.27 -18.45 16.88
N ASP A 221 -8.66 -17.95 18.06
CA ASP A 221 -7.75 -17.65 19.18
C ASP A 221 -8.03 -18.57 20.38
N PRO A 222 -7.71 -19.88 20.29
CA PRO A 222 -8.02 -20.84 21.35
C PRO A 222 -7.33 -20.52 22.68
N GLY A 223 -6.17 -19.87 22.63
CA GLY A 223 -5.39 -19.42 23.79
C GLY A 223 -5.83 -18.07 24.36
N ARG A 224 -6.78 -17.38 23.70
CA ARG A 224 -7.37 -16.11 24.15
C ARG A 224 -6.40 -14.93 24.24
N THR A 225 -5.17 -15.08 23.73
CA THR A 225 -4.12 -14.07 23.84
C THR A 225 -4.52 -12.78 23.12
N VAL A 226 -4.98 -12.90 21.88
CA VAL A 226 -5.36 -11.74 21.06
C VAL A 226 -6.70 -11.17 21.52
N ALA A 227 -7.65 -12.03 21.90
CA ALA A 227 -8.93 -11.60 22.47
C ALA A 227 -8.75 -10.75 23.74
N HIS A 228 -7.81 -11.11 24.62
CA HIS A 228 -7.50 -10.33 25.81
C HIS A 228 -6.84 -8.99 25.47
N LEU A 229 -5.89 -8.98 24.53
CA LEU A 229 -5.24 -7.74 24.08
C LEU A 229 -6.24 -6.77 23.42
N ALA A 230 -7.26 -7.30 22.73
CA ALA A 230 -8.27 -6.50 22.04
C ALA A 230 -9.50 -6.18 22.90
N ALA A 231 -9.57 -6.63 24.16
CA ALA A 231 -10.77 -6.54 25.00
C ALA A 231 -11.22 -5.10 25.25
N ALA A 232 -10.28 -4.15 25.36
CA ALA A 232 -10.60 -2.72 25.50
C ALA A 232 -11.38 -2.17 24.30
N GLU A 233 -11.14 -2.70 23.10
CA GLU A 233 -11.78 -2.25 21.86
C GLU A 233 -13.02 -3.06 21.49
N LEU A 234 -13.01 -4.36 21.78
CA LEU A 234 -14.04 -5.31 21.34
C LEU A 234 -15.04 -5.69 22.44
N GLY A 235 -14.71 -5.43 23.70
CA GLY A 235 -15.43 -5.98 24.85
C GLY A 235 -15.20 -7.49 25.00
N ALA A 236 -16.15 -8.16 25.64
CA ALA A 236 -16.09 -9.60 25.84
C ALA A 236 -16.23 -10.35 24.51
N VAL A 237 -15.21 -11.12 24.15
CA VAL A 237 -15.23 -11.98 22.96
C VAL A 237 -15.77 -13.36 23.35
N PRO A 238 -16.96 -13.80 22.91
CA PRO A 238 -17.47 -15.13 23.22
C PRO A 238 -16.60 -16.21 22.53
N ARG A 239 -16.57 -17.41 23.12
CA ARG A 239 -15.97 -18.58 22.48
C ARG A 239 -16.95 -19.12 21.44
N ASP A 240 -16.42 -19.54 20.29
CA ASP A 240 -17.21 -20.11 19.21
C ASP A 240 -16.47 -21.34 18.68
N GLU A 241 -17.08 -22.50 18.80
CA GLU A 241 -16.51 -23.79 18.37
C GLU A 241 -16.95 -24.18 16.95
N SER A 242 -17.70 -23.31 16.27
CA SER A 242 -18.12 -23.53 14.89
C SER A 242 -16.90 -23.60 13.96
N PRO A 243 -16.93 -24.46 12.93
CA PRO A 243 -15.85 -24.53 11.96
C PRO A 243 -15.54 -23.18 11.31
N ALA A 244 -14.25 -22.88 11.13
CA ALA A 244 -13.83 -21.63 10.52
C ALA A 244 -13.98 -21.68 8.99
N LEU A 245 -14.60 -20.65 8.41
CA LEU A 245 -14.51 -20.40 6.97
C LEU A 245 -13.13 -19.84 6.64
N ILE A 246 -12.34 -20.59 5.86
CA ILE A 246 -11.02 -20.17 5.38
C ILE A 246 -11.13 -19.78 3.91
N THR A 247 -10.77 -18.53 3.62
CA THR A 247 -10.66 -18.04 2.25
C THR A 247 -9.19 -17.85 1.90
N PHE A 248 -8.73 -18.50 0.84
CA PHE A 248 -7.39 -18.28 0.29
C PHE A 248 -7.48 -17.45 -0.99
N ALA A 249 -7.22 -16.14 -0.89
CA ALA A 249 -7.23 -15.24 -2.03
C ALA A 249 -5.90 -15.29 -2.79
N ILE A 250 -5.95 -15.44 -4.11
CA ILE A 250 -4.77 -15.43 -4.97
C ILE A 250 -4.76 -14.11 -5.76
N GLY A 251 -3.70 -13.31 -5.61
CA GLY A 251 -3.56 -12.06 -6.35
C GLY A 251 -3.42 -12.27 -7.86
N GLY A 252 -3.67 -11.23 -8.66
CA GLY A 252 -3.69 -11.30 -10.14
C GLY A 252 -2.38 -11.73 -10.81
N ALA A 253 -1.26 -11.71 -10.08
CA ALA A 253 -0.02 -12.29 -10.56
C ALA A 253 -0.01 -13.84 -10.51
N GLY A 254 -0.96 -14.49 -9.84
CA GLY A 254 -1.05 -15.96 -9.72
C GLY A 254 0.05 -16.59 -8.86
N ALA A 255 0.93 -15.78 -8.27
CA ALA A 255 2.17 -16.22 -7.62
C ALA A 255 1.96 -17.23 -6.48
N GLN A 256 0.82 -17.17 -5.79
CA GLN A 256 0.51 -18.02 -4.63
C GLN A 256 -0.38 -19.23 -4.98
N ALA A 257 -0.67 -19.48 -6.25
CA ALA A 257 -1.55 -20.57 -6.67
C ALA A 257 -1.03 -21.94 -6.23
N ALA A 258 0.29 -22.16 -6.25
CA ALA A 258 0.88 -23.41 -5.77
C ALA A 258 0.68 -23.63 -4.26
N ILE A 259 0.63 -22.56 -3.46
CA ILE A 259 0.34 -22.63 -2.03
C ILE A 259 -1.12 -23.06 -1.82
N ALA A 260 -2.05 -22.51 -2.60
CA ALA A 260 -3.46 -22.92 -2.55
C ALA A 260 -3.61 -24.43 -2.82
N THR A 261 -2.91 -24.97 -3.83
CA THR A 261 -2.91 -26.41 -4.11
C THR A 261 -2.36 -27.24 -2.94
N LYS A 262 -1.26 -26.79 -2.31
CA LYS A 262 -0.71 -27.46 -1.13
C LYS A 262 -1.69 -27.44 0.04
N LEU A 263 -2.33 -26.29 0.28
CA LEU A 263 -3.33 -26.12 1.34
C LEU A 263 -4.51 -27.07 1.12
N LEU A 264 -5.08 -27.12 -0.09
CA LEU A 264 -6.20 -28.00 -0.41
C LEU A 264 -5.86 -29.48 -0.22
N ARG A 265 -4.63 -29.91 -0.58
CA ARG A 265 -4.18 -31.28 -0.35
C ARG A 265 -4.01 -31.59 1.13
N ALA A 266 -3.41 -30.67 1.90
CA ALA A 266 -3.24 -30.83 3.34
C ALA A 266 -4.58 -30.87 4.09
N LEU A 267 -5.56 -30.08 3.64
CA LEU A 267 -6.90 -30.00 4.22
C LEU A 267 -7.89 -31.02 3.61
N ALA A 268 -7.49 -31.84 2.65
CA ALA A 268 -8.41 -32.73 1.93
C ALA A 268 -9.16 -33.69 2.88
N ARG A 269 -8.46 -34.26 3.87
CA ARG A 269 -9.06 -35.17 4.85
C ARG A 269 -10.05 -34.47 5.78
N PRO A 270 -9.73 -33.35 6.47
CA PRO A 270 -10.70 -32.64 7.30
C PRO A 270 -11.89 -32.10 6.50
N LEU A 271 -11.65 -31.52 5.31
CA LEU A 271 -12.72 -30.99 4.45
C LEU A 271 -13.73 -32.07 4.03
N ARG A 272 -13.24 -33.26 3.62
CA ARG A 272 -14.12 -34.40 3.29
C ARG A 272 -14.90 -34.93 4.49
N ALA A 273 -14.39 -34.71 5.70
CA ALA A 273 -15.05 -35.09 6.94
C ALA A 273 -15.96 -33.98 7.50
N GLY A 274 -16.11 -32.84 6.79
CA GLY A 274 -16.92 -31.70 7.24
C GLY A 274 -16.36 -31.00 8.48
N ARG A 275 -15.03 -31.06 8.69
CA ARG A 275 -14.32 -30.45 9.82
C ARG A 275 -13.45 -29.28 9.39
#